data_AF-A0A2V6CJH9-F1
#
_entry.id   AF-A0A2V6CJH9-F1
#
_cell.length_a   1.000
_cell.length_b   1.000
_cell.length_c   1.000
_cell.angle_alpha   90.00
_cell.angle_beta   90.00
_cell.angle_gamma   90.00
#
_symmetry.space_group_name_H-M   'P 1'
#
loop_
_entity.id
_entity.type
_entity.pdbx_description
1 polymer ?
#
loop_
_entity_poly.entity_id
_entity_poly.type
_entity_poly.pdbx_seq_one_letter_code
_entity_poly.pdbx_strand_id
1 'polypeptide(L)'
;MFELTGYIARRRGHHEEGLRNLQRAIELDPRNFFTLQQIALSYLNLRRYADQVVVLDRALAIKPDDVDTKISRALTELDWKANTRPLHQTLEEIRVKDPEAIKSVADSWLICALAERDAPGAEAALVALGDNVFGNDAVQLHPDFGEGLVARMMKDEATARAAFTRERIAQEKRIAQQPDYGPAICVLGLIDAALGRKEEALREGRRAIELLPVEKDSINGAHMIEYFAIIAGWVGEKDLACEQLARAEQLPGYGTITYGQLKLMPYWDPLRGYPKFEQIVASLAPKE
;
A
#
# COMPACT_ATOMS: atom_id res chain seq x y z
N MET A 1 25.16 -10.89 -9.62
CA MET A 1 24.36 -11.42 -10.74
C MET A 1 22.98 -11.87 -10.27
N PHE A 2 22.89 -12.80 -9.31
CA PHE A 2 21.59 -13.32 -8.85
C PHE A 2 20.61 -12.26 -8.31
N GLU A 3 21.08 -11.23 -7.60
CA GLU A 3 20.21 -10.15 -7.07
C GLU A 3 19.47 -9.39 -8.18
N LEU A 4 20.19 -8.88 -9.17
CA LEU A 4 19.61 -8.13 -10.29
C LEU A 4 18.67 -9.01 -11.13
N THR A 5 19.05 -10.27 -11.39
CA THR A 5 18.16 -11.23 -12.05
C THR A 5 16.90 -11.47 -11.22
N GLY A 6 17.03 -11.54 -9.90
CA GLY A 6 15.92 -11.64 -8.95
C GLY A 6 14.94 -10.48 -9.08
N TYR A 7 15.44 -9.25 -9.08
CA TYR A 7 14.61 -8.04 -9.21
C TYR A 7 13.90 -7.96 -10.56
N ILE A 8 14.62 -8.24 -11.66
CA ILE A 8 14.07 -8.21 -13.03
C ILE A 8 13.00 -9.29 -13.20
N ALA A 9 13.27 -10.51 -12.74
CA ALA A 9 12.30 -11.61 -12.79
C ALA A 9 11.03 -11.26 -12.02
N ARG A 10 11.16 -10.68 -10.82
CA ARG A 10 10.01 -10.21 -10.02
C ARG A 10 9.20 -9.15 -10.76
N ARG A 11 9.83 -8.12 -11.37
CA ARG A 11 9.09 -7.09 -12.14
C ARG A 11 8.43 -7.64 -13.41
N ARG A 12 8.98 -8.70 -14.02
CA ARG A 12 8.40 -9.40 -15.18
C ARG A 12 7.31 -10.42 -14.83
N GLY A 13 6.88 -10.50 -13.57
CA GLY A 13 5.84 -11.44 -13.14
C GLY A 13 6.36 -12.84 -12.82
N HIS A 14 7.66 -13.10 -12.92
CA HIS A 14 8.27 -14.38 -12.55
C HIS A 14 8.63 -14.38 -11.05
N HIS A 15 7.66 -14.14 -10.18
CA HIS A 15 7.89 -13.87 -8.74
C HIS A 15 8.63 -15.01 -8.02
N GLU A 16 8.25 -16.27 -8.27
CA GLU A 16 8.92 -17.45 -7.68
C GLU A 16 10.35 -17.63 -8.19
N GLU A 17 10.61 -17.33 -9.48
CA GLU A 17 11.96 -17.34 -10.03
C GLU A 17 12.81 -16.22 -9.41
N GLY A 18 12.23 -15.02 -9.28
CA GLY A 18 12.86 -13.89 -8.62
C GLY A 18 13.27 -14.20 -7.19
N LEU A 19 12.35 -14.80 -6.42
CA LEU A 19 12.62 -15.26 -5.06
C LEU A 19 13.74 -16.29 -5.00
N ARG A 20 13.73 -17.33 -5.87
CA ARG A 20 14.80 -18.33 -5.91
C ARG A 20 16.17 -17.72 -6.20
N ASN A 21 16.23 -16.76 -7.12
CA ASN A 21 17.46 -16.03 -7.42
C ASN A 21 17.95 -15.24 -6.20
N LEU A 22 17.07 -14.55 -5.47
CA LEU A 22 17.44 -13.85 -4.24
C LEU A 22 17.88 -14.82 -3.12
N GLN A 23 17.22 -15.97 -3.00
CA GLN A 23 17.64 -17.02 -2.07
C GLN A 23 19.04 -17.56 -2.41
N ARG A 24 19.36 -17.73 -3.69
CA ARG A 24 20.72 -18.10 -4.10
C ARG A 24 21.74 -16.99 -3.82
N ALA A 25 21.34 -15.73 -3.94
CA ALA A 25 22.20 -14.59 -3.58
C ALA A 25 22.55 -14.59 -2.08
N ILE A 26 21.56 -14.83 -1.20
CA ILE A 26 21.81 -14.85 0.25
C ILE A 26 22.61 -16.08 0.71
N GLU A 27 22.66 -17.16 -0.07
CA GLU A 27 23.58 -18.28 0.21
C GLU A 27 25.05 -17.89 0.02
N LEU A 28 25.33 -16.95 -0.89
CA LEU A 28 26.69 -16.47 -1.16
C LEU A 28 27.17 -15.45 -0.12
N ASP A 29 26.27 -14.58 0.35
CA ASP A 29 26.49 -13.68 1.48
C ASP A 29 25.34 -13.77 2.49
N PRO A 30 25.44 -14.69 3.47
CA PRO A 30 24.40 -14.89 4.47
C PRO A 30 24.14 -13.69 5.39
N ARG A 31 24.98 -12.66 5.37
CA ARG A 31 24.78 -11.46 6.21
C ARG A 31 24.43 -10.23 5.40
N ASN A 32 24.16 -10.38 4.10
CA ASN A 32 23.69 -9.27 3.27
C ASN A 32 22.28 -8.82 3.70
N PHE A 33 22.26 -7.75 4.49
CA PHE A 33 21.06 -7.13 5.04
C PHE A 33 20.06 -6.70 3.96
N PHE A 34 20.53 -6.08 2.87
CA PHE A 34 19.66 -5.58 1.81
C PHE A 34 19.00 -6.74 1.04
N THR A 35 19.73 -7.83 0.80
CA THR A 35 19.17 -9.01 0.15
C THR A 35 18.10 -9.68 1.01
N LEU A 36 18.25 -9.70 2.34
CA LEU A 36 17.20 -10.16 3.24
C LEU A 36 15.93 -9.30 3.13
N GLN A 37 16.07 -7.96 3.12
CA GLN A 37 14.92 -7.06 2.91
C GLN A 37 14.21 -7.34 1.57
N GLN A 38 14.96 -7.59 0.51
CA GLN A 38 14.37 -7.90 -0.80
C GLN A 38 13.70 -9.28 -0.87
N ILE A 39 14.21 -10.26 -0.13
CA ILE A 39 13.54 -11.56 0.06
C ILE A 39 12.24 -11.37 0.84
N ALA A 40 12.25 -10.57 1.92
CA ALA A 40 11.06 -10.27 2.71
C ALA A 40 9.96 -9.61 1.84
N LEU A 41 10.32 -8.63 1.01
CA LEU A 41 9.40 -8.00 0.06
C LEU A 41 8.85 -9.01 -0.97
N SER A 42 9.67 -9.97 -1.41
CA SER A 42 9.20 -11.04 -2.30
C SER A 42 8.20 -11.98 -1.60
N TYR A 43 8.40 -12.29 -0.32
CA TYR A 43 7.44 -13.06 0.46
C TYR A 43 6.13 -12.30 0.71
N LEU A 44 6.18 -10.99 0.97
CA LEU A 44 4.99 -10.14 1.05
C LEU A 44 4.16 -10.23 -0.23
N ASN A 45 4.81 -10.03 -1.39
CA ASN A 45 4.17 -10.11 -2.70
C ASN A 45 3.54 -11.48 -3.01
N LEU A 46 4.05 -12.55 -2.39
CA LEU A 46 3.55 -13.92 -2.51
C LEU A 46 2.58 -14.30 -1.36
N ARG A 47 2.29 -13.37 -0.43
CA ARG A 47 1.49 -13.60 0.79
C ARG A 47 2.02 -14.73 1.68
N ARG A 48 3.34 -14.94 1.65
CA ARG A 48 4.06 -15.93 2.47
C ARG A 48 4.54 -15.30 3.78
N TYR A 49 3.59 -14.82 4.58
CA TYR A 49 3.86 -14.02 5.77
C TYR A 49 4.73 -14.71 6.82
N ALA A 50 4.55 -16.03 7.02
CA ALA A 50 5.40 -16.79 7.95
C ALA A 50 6.88 -16.78 7.52
N ASP A 51 7.15 -16.93 6.23
CA ASP A 51 8.52 -16.86 5.70
C ASP A 51 9.08 -15.44 5.74
N GLN A 52 8.23 -14.43 5.49
CA GLN A 52 8.58 -13.01 5.60
C GLN A 52 9.06 -12.67 7.02
N VAL A 53 8.31 -13.11 8.04
CA VAL A 53 8.67 -12.94 9.46
C VAL A 53 10.07 -13.47 9.75
N VAL A 54 10.35 -14.72 9.36
CA VAL A 54 11.65 -15.36 9.62
C VAL A 54 12.81 -14.57 8.99
N VAL A 55 12.62 -14.06 7.77
CA VAL A 55 13.66 -13.30 7.07
C VAL A 55 13.85 -11.91 7.69
N LEU A 56 12.78 -11.23 8.09
CA LEU A 56 12.87 -9.94 8.78
C LEU A 56 13.52 -10.08 10.17
N ASP A 57 13.19 -11.14 10.92
CA ASP A 57 13.83 -11.42 12.22
C ASP A 57 15.34 -11.66 12.04
N ARG A 58 15.75 -12.35 10.96
CA ARG A 58 17.18 -12.51 10.61
C ARG A 58 17.83 -11.18 10.23
N ALA A 59 17.14 -10.30 9.50
CA ALA A 59 17.65 -8.98 9.16
C ALA A 59 17.86 -8.13 10.43
N LEU A 60 16.92 -8.17 11.37
CA LEU A 60 17.00 -7.49 12.67
C LEU A 60 18.10 -8.09 13.57
N ALA A 61 18.39 -9.39 13.48
CA ALA A 61 19.53 -9.97 14.19
C ALA A 61 20.89 -9.41 13.69
N ILE A 62 20.95 -8.91 12.45
CA ILE A 62 22.15 -8.27 11.87
C ILE A 62 22.17 -6.77 12.16
N LYS A 63 21.04 -6.08 12.00
CA LYS A 63 20.87 -4.66 12.33
C LYS A 63 19.67 -4.46 13.27
N PRO A 64 19.87 -4.58 14.59
CA PRO A 64 18.77 -4.51 15.56
C PRO A 64 18.08 -3.15 15.65
N ASP A 65 18.71 -2.09 15.16
CA ASP A 65 18.22 -0.71 15.26
C ASP A 65 17.66 -0.15 13.95
N ASP A 66 17.58 -0.97 12.90
CA ASP A 66 17.00 -0.56 11.62
C ASP A 66 15.49 -0.32 11.73
N VAL A 67 15.09 0.94 11.63
CA VAL A 67 13.71 1.41 11.86
C VAL A 67 12.76 0.82 10.81
N ASP A 68 13.14 0.86 9.54
CA ASP A 68 12.31 0.37 8.42
C ASP A 68 12.03 -1.13 8.53
N THR A 69 13.03 -1.91 8.95
CA THR A 69 12.87 -3.36 9.13
C THR A 69 11.99 -3.68 10.34
N LYS A 70 12.09 -2.92 11.45
CA LYS A 70 11.17 -3.05 12.60
C LYS A 70 9.73 -2.78 12.18
N ILE A 71 9.52 -1.70 11.44
CA ILE A 71 8.20 -1.31 10.92
C ILE A 71 7.67 -2.36 9.95
N SER A 72 8.48 -2.82 8.99
CA SER A 72 8.09 -3.88 8.05
C SER A 72 7.69 -5.18 8.77
N ARG A 73 8.43 -5.54 9.82
CA ARG A 73 8.14 -6.73 10.64
C ARG A 73 6.84 -6.60 11.41
N ALA A 74 6.54 -5.41 11.93
CA ALA A 74 5.31 -5.12 12.65
C ALA A 74 4.10 -5.01 11.71
N LEU A 75 4.25 -4.36 10.54
CA LEU A 75 3.25 -4.29 9.47
C LEU A 75 2.84 -5.68 8.98
N THR A 76 3.75 -6.65 8.98
CA THR A 76 3.43 -8.04 8.59
C THR A 76 2.27 -8.62 9.43
N GLU A 77 2.14 -8.28 10.71
CA GLU A 77 1.02 -8.75 11.55
C GLU A 77 -0.30 -8.03 11.25
N LEU A 78 -0.22 -6.75 10.86
CA LEU A 78 -1.37 -6.00 10.35
C LEU A 78 -1.85 -6.67 9.07
N ASP A 79 -0.97 -6.83 8.08
CA ASP A 79 -1.33 -7.37 6.77
C ASP A 79 -1.83 -8.81 6.83
N TRP A 80 -1.13 -9.67 7.59
CA TRP A 80 -1.48 -11.07 7.71
C TRP A 80 -2.76 -11.26 8.52
N LYS A 81 -2.83 -10.69 9.73
CA LYS A 81 -3.84 -11.06 10.74
C LYS A 81 -4.81 -9.95 11.12
N ALA A 82 -4.75 -8.80 10.45
CA ALA A 82 -5.47 -7.60 10.85
C ALA A 82 -5.16 -7.19 12.30
N ASN A 83 -3.91 -7.37 12.74
CA ASN A 83 -3.47 -7.05 14.10
C ASN A 83 -2.57 -5.81 14.10
N THR A 84 -3.10 -4.66 14.52
CA THR A 84 -2.37 -3.39 14.56
C THR A 84 -1.42 -3.26 15.75
N ARG A 85 -1.61 -4.06 16.81
CA ARG A 85 -0.91 -3.88 18.10
C ARG A 85 0.62 -3.86 17.96
N PRO A 86 1.27 -4.78 17.22
CA PRO A 86 2.73 -4.76 17.09
C PRO A 86 3.23 -3.49 16.39
N LEU A 87 2.48 -3.00 15.39
CA LEU A 87 2.82 -1.78 14.66
C LEU A 87 2.67 -0.55 15.55
N HIS A 88 1.53 -0.42 16.24
CA HIS A 88 1.30 0.65 17.21
C HIS A 88 2.41 0.72 18.26
N GLN A 89 2.74 -0.43 18.88
CA GLN A 89 3.79 -0.50 19.90
C GLN A 89 5.16 -0.08 19.35
N THR A 90 5.51 -0.56 18.15
CA THR A 90 6.79 -0.24 17.50
C THR A 90 6.88 1.26 17.19
N LEU A 91 5.81 1.85 16.66
CA LEU A 91 5.73 3.28 16.37
C LEU A 91 5.84 4.13 17.64
N GLU A 92 5.16 3.73 18.72
CA GLU A 92 5.25 4.43 20.01
C GLU A 92 6.68 4.39 20.56
N GLU A 93 7.33 3.23 20.50
CA GLU A 93 8.72 3.10 20.92
C GLU A 93 9.67 3.98 20.11
N ILE A 94 9.51 4.02 18.78
CA ILE A 94 10.31 4.89 17.90
C ILE A 94 10.07 6.35 18.28
N ARG A 95 8.80 6.76 18.39
CA ARG A 95 8.40 8.15 18.70
C ARG A 95 8.96 8.62 20.04
N VAL A 96 8.94 7.78 21.07
CA VAL A 96 9.45 8.11 22.41
C VAL A 96 10.98 8.15 22.44
N LYS A 97 11.66 7.25 21.72
CA LYS A 97 13.13 7.16 21.71
C LYS A 97 13.76 8.23 20.82
N ASP A 98 13.19 8.48 19.64
CA ASP A 98 13.71 9.37 18.62
C ASP A 98 12.57 10.04 17.81
N PRO A 99 12.17 11.27 18.21
CA PRO A 99 11.17 12.05 17.49
C PRO A 99 11.57 12.46 16.06
N GLU A 100 12.83 12.32 15.66
CA GLU A 100 13.25 12.56 14.27
C GLU A 100 13.08 11.29 13.44
N ALA A 101 13.39 10.11 14.01
CA ALA A 101 13.21 8.83 13.34
C ALA A 101 11.74 8.57 12.96
N ILE A 102 10.76 9.04 13.76
CA ILE A 102 9.34 8.83 13.43
C ILE A 102 8.94 9.49 12.11
N LYS A 103 9.62 10.56 11.68
CA LYS A 103 9.34 11.23 10.39
C LYS A 103 9.64 10.33 9.20
N SER A 104 10.67 9.47 9.31
CA SER A 104 11.05 8.52 8.27
C SER A 104 10.02 7.41 8.06
N VAL A 105 9.14 7.18 9.05
CA VAL A 105 8.10 6.15 9.04
C VAL A 105 6.71 6.72 9.32
N ALA A 106 6.53 8.01 9.03
CA ALA A 106 5.27 8.72 9.24
C ALA A 106 4.15 8.19 8.35
N ASP A 107 4.48 7.63 7.18
CA ASP A 107 3.57 6.90 6.30
C ASP A 107 3.00 5.64 6.98
N SER A 108 3.85 4.88 7.67
CA SER A 108 3.46 3.68 8.43
C SER A 108 2.68 4.05 9.69
N TRP A 109 3.00 5.19 10.31
CA TRP A 109 2.18 5.76 11.38
C TRP A 109 0.78 6.11 10.88
N LEU A 110 0.68 6.77 9.73
CA LEU A 110 -0.60 7.10 9.11
C LEU A 110 -1.41 5.83 8.80
N ILE A 111 -0.78 4.78 8.25
CA ILE A 111 -1.44 3.48 8.02
C ILE A 111 -2.00 2.91 9.33
N CYS A 112 -1.20 2.89 10.41
CA CYS A 112 -1.64 2.38 11.71
C CYS A 112 -2.84 3.17 12.24
N ALA A 113 -2.75 4.50 12.23
CA ALA A 113 -3.80 5.37 12.74
C ALA A 113 -5.11 5.26 11.93
N LEU A 114 -5.02 5.16 10.60
CA LEU A 114 -6.19 4.90 9.74
C LEU A 114 -6.81 3.52 10.00
N ALA A 115 -6.00 2.49 10.23
CA ALA A 115 -6.48 1.16 10.56
C ALA A 115 -7.20 1.13 11.93
N GLU A 116 -6.70 1.89 12.90
CA GLU A 116 -7.26 1.99 14.26
C GLU A 116 -8.39 3.01 14.40
N ARG A 117 -8.67 3.79 13.34
CA ARG A 117 -9.61 4.91 13.35
C ARG A 117 -9.24 5.99 14.36
N ASP A 118 -7.94 6.17 14.58
CA ASP A 118 -7.36 7.20 15.43
C ASP A 118 -7.11 8.48 14.62
N ALA A 119 -8.11 9.36 14.58
CA ALA A 119 -7.98 10.63 13.86
C ALA A 119 -6.88 11.55 14.44
N PRO A 120 -6.77 11.77 15.77
CA PRO A 120 -5.64 12.51 16.33
C PRO A 120 -4.27 11.91 15.96
N GLY A 121 -4.14 10.58 15.98
CA GLY A 121 -2.93 9.90 15.54
C GLY A 121 -2.64 10.11 14.06
N ALA A 122 -3.67 10.07 13.21
CA ALA A 122 -3.52 10.26 11.77
C ALA A 122 -3.15 11.72 11.43
N GLU A 123 -3.73 12.70 12.11
CA GLU A 123 -3.35 14.11 11.99
C GLU A 123 -1.89 14.33 12.42
N ALA A 124 -1.48 13.74 13.55
CA ALA A 124 -0.10 13.83 14.01
C ALA A 124 0.89 13.14 13.06
N ALA A 125 0.49 12.02 12.45
CA ALA A 125 1.27 11.35 11.41
C ALA A 125 1.43 12.22 10.16
N LEU A 126 0.39 12.91 9.71
CA LEU A 126 0.46 13.85 8.58
C LEU A 126 1.37 15.04 8.88
N VAL A 127 1.33 15.56 10.11
CA VAL A 127 2.27 16.61 10.55
C VAL A 127 3.71 16.11 10.52
N ALA A 128 3.97 14.89 10.99
CA ALA A 128 5.31 14.29 10.96
C ALA A 128 5.78 13.97 9.53
N LEU A 129 4.86 13.59 8.64
CA LEU A 129 5.13 13.34 7.23
C LEU A 129 5.64 14.62 6.53
N GLY A 130 5.10 15.78 6.89
CA GLY A 130 5.48 17.06 6.30
C GLY A 130 5.14 17.09 4.80
N ASP A 131 6.09 17.51 3.96
CA ASP A 131 5.91 17.52 2.50
C ASP A 131 6.19 16.16 1.83
N ASN A 132 6.53 15.13 2.61
CA ASN A 132 6.78 13.79 2.06
C ASN A 132 5.47 13.13 1.60
N VAL A 133 5.63 12.07 0.82
CA VAL A 133 4.55 11.28 0.24
C VAL A 133 4.39 9.95 0.97
N PHE A 134 3.21 9.36 0.86
CA PHE A 134 2.92 8.00 1.33
C PHE A 134 2.30 7.18 0.21
N GLY A 135 2.34 5.86 0.31
CA GLY A 135 1.82 4.95 -0.72
C GLY A 135 2.85 3.89 -1.10
N ASN A 136 2.85 3.48 -2.36
CA ASN A 136 3.83 2.51 -2.88
C ASN A 136 4.78 3.18 -3.87
N ASP A 137 5.83 2.45 -4.29
CA ASP A 137 6.92 2.93 -5.15
C ASP A 137 6.43 3.83 -6.30
N ALA A 138 5.39 3.42 -7.04
CA ALA A 138 4.86 4.17 -8.18
C ALA A 138 3.71 5.13 -7.83
N VAL A 139 2.85 4.77 -6.89
CA VAL A 139 1.67 5.55 -6.50
C VAL A 139 1.95 6.33 -5.22
N GLN A 140 2.34 7.58 -5.41
CA GLN A 140 2.72 8.50 -4.35
C GLN A 140 1.56 9.47 -4.05
N LEU A 141 1.00 9.37 -2.85
CA LEU A 141 -0.08 10.21 -2.33
C LEU A 141 0.52 11.33 -1.46
N HIS A 142 -0.02 12.54 -1.61
CA HIS A 142 0.47 13.72 -0.90
C HIS A 142 -0.34 13.99 0.39
N PRO A 143 0.18 14.81 1.30
CA PRO A 143 -0.47 15.11 2.58
C PRO A 143 -1.92 15.60 2.46
N ASP A 144 -2.25 16.43 1.45
CA ASP A 144 -3.63 16.88 1.21
C ASP A 144 -4.58 15.70 0.90
N PHE A 145 -4.09 14.64 0.24
CA PHE A 145 -4.89 13.41 0.05
C PHE A 145 -5.13 12.71 1.38
N GLY A 146 -4.11 12.64 2.24
CA GLY A 146 -4.20 12.08 3.59
C GLY A 146 -5.18 12.85 4.48
N GLU A 147 -5.13 14.19 4.46
CA GLU A 147 -6.09 15.06 5.16
C GLU A 147 -7.52 14.76 4.69
N GLY A 148 -7.73 14.64 3.38
CA GLY A 148 -9.02 14.28 2.80
C GLY A 148 -9.55 12.93 3.29
N LEU A 149 -8.67 11.93 3.40
CA LEU A 149 -9.02 10.61 3.95
C LEU A 149 -9.39 10.66 5.42
N VAL A 150 -8.62 11.37 6.24
CA VAL A 150 -8.87 11.52 7.68
C VAL A 150 -10.20 12.25 7.91
N ALA A 151 -10.43 13.36 7.21
CA ALA A 151 -11.67 14.10 7.29
C ALA A 151 -12.88 13.23 6.88
N ARG A 152 -12.77 12.44 5.81
CA ARG A 152 -13.84 11.53 5.39
C ARG A 152 -14.08 10.40 6.41
N MET A 153 -13.02 9.87 7.02
CA MET A 153 -13.13 8.90 8.12
C MET A 153 -13.91 9.47 9.31
N MET A 154 -13.74 10.78 9.57
CA MET A 154 -14.45 11.53 10.60
C MET A 154 -15.82 12.06 10.16
N LYS A 155 -16.25 11.77 8.93
CA LYS A 155 -17.49 12.27 8.30
C LYS A 155 -17.55 13.80 8.20
N ASP A 156 -16.39 14.45 8.16
CA ASP A 156 -16.26 15.88 7.85
C ASP A 156 -16.12 16.07 6.33
N GLU A 157 -17.28 16.05 5.67
CA GLU A 157 -17.38 16.19 4.21
C GLU A 157 -16.85 17.54 3.70
N ALA A 158 -16.94 18.60 4.51
CA ALA A 158 -16.49 19.93 4.11
C ALA A 158 -14.96 19.98 4.02
N THR A 159 -14.28 19.52 5.08
CA THR A 159 -12.82 19.43 5.11
C THR A 159 -12.31 18.43 4.08
N ALA A 160 -12.95 17.26 3.96
CA ALA A 160 -12.57 16.25 2.98
C ALA A 160 -12.62 16.82 1.56
N ARG A 161 -13.74 17.46 1.18
CA ARG A 161 -13.90 18.06 -0.15
C ARG A 161 -12.89 19.17 -0.41
N ALA A 162 -12.59 20.01 0.59
CA ALA A 162 -11.61 21.07 0.46
C ALA A 162 -10.20 20.50 0.19
N ALA A 163 -9.78 19.50 0.96
CA ALA A 163 -8.49 18.84 0.83
C ALA A 163 -8.32 18.14 -0.54
N PHE A 164 -9.30 17.32 -0.95
CA PHE A 164 -9.27 16.69 -2.26
C PHE A 164 -9.30 17.70 -3.42
N THR A 165 -9.98 18.84 -3.27
CA THR A 165 -9.98 19.90 -4.29
C THR A 165 -8.60 20.53 -4.46
N ARG A 166 -7.88 20.79 -3.36
CA ARG A 166 -6.49 21.30 -3.41
C ARG A 166 -5.56 20.29 -4.07
N GLU A 167 -5.63 19.03 -3.65
CA GLU A 167 -4.79 17.98 -4.22
C GLU A 167 -5.07 17.76 -5.70
N ARG A 168 -6.33 17.85 -6.13
CA ARG A 168 -6.69 17.76 -7.56
C ARG A 168 -5.93 18.78 -8.42
N ILE A 169 -5.92 20.04 -7.99
CA ILE A 169 -5.24 21.13 -8.71
C ILE A 169 -3.72 20.87 -8.78
N ALA A 170 -3.13 20.38 -7.69
CA ALA A 170 -1.71 20.03 -7.65
C ALA A 170 -1.42 18.83 -8.58
N GLN A 171 -2.28 17.81 -8.56
CA GLN A 171 -2.12 16.60 -9.35
C GLN A 171 -2.27 16.86 -10.86
N GLU A 172 -3.18 17.73 -11.28
CA GLU A 172 -3.29 18.14 -12.69
C GLU A 172 -2.00 18.79 -13.21
N LYS A 173 -1.32 19.59 -12.38
CA LYS A 173 -0.01 20.18 -12.74
C LYS A 173 1.07 19.11 -12.90
N ARG A 174 1.07 18.08 -12.06
CA ARG A 174 2.03 16.95 -12.16
C ARG A 174 1.79 16.13 -13.42
N ILE A 175 0.52 15.84 -13.74
CA ILE A 175 0.15 15.11 -14.96
C ILE A 175 0.53 15.92 -16.21
N ALA A 176 0.38 17.24 -16.21
CA ALA A 176 0.80 18.06 -17.35
C ALA A 176 2.31 17.93 -17.68
N GLN A 177 3.14 17.59 -16.69
CA GLN A 177 4.57 17.33 -16.89
C GLN A 177 4.85 15.90 -17.39
N GLN A 178 3.97 14.95 -17.09
CA GLN A 178 4.08 13.53 -17.48
C GLN A 178 2.73 12.95 -17.92
N PRO A 179 2.19 13.34 -19.09
CA PRO A 179 0.81 13.03 -19.47
C PRO A 179 0.49 11.54 -19.66
N ASP A 180 1.51 10.71 -19.89
CA ASP A 180 1.38 9.27 -20.09
C ASP A 180 1.92 8.45 -18.89
N TYR A 181 2.15 9.09 -17.74
CA TYR A 181 2.55 8.38 -16.51
C TYR A 181 1.30 7.84 -15.79
N GLY A 182 1.00 6.57 -16.04
CA GLY A 182 -0.18 5.85 -15.51
C GLY A 182 -0.42 6.03 -14.00
N PRO A 183 0.59 5.87 -13.12
CA PRO A 183 0.41 6.07 -11.68
C PRO A 183 -0.05 7.47 -11.28
N ALA A 184 0.40 8.53 -11.95
CA ALA A 184 -0.11 9.88 -11.67
C ALA A 184 -1.59 10.04 -12.07
N ILE A 185 -1.99 9.46 -13.21
CA ILE A 185 -3.39 9.44 -13.64
C ILE A 185 -4.24 8.61 -12.66
N CYS A 186 -3.71 7.52 -12.11
CA CYS A 186 -4.36 6.72 -11.10
C CYS A 186 -4.70 7.54 -9.83
N VAL A 187 -3.76 8.37 -9.37
CA VAL A 187 -3.98 9.28 -8.23
C VAL A 187 -5.07 10.30 -8.54
N LEU A 188 -5.11 10.85 -9.76
CA LEU A 188 -6.20 11.74 -10.18
C LEU A 188 -7.56 11.02 -10.12
N GLY A 189 -7.62 9.77 -10.59
CA GLY A 189 -8.82 8.95 -10.50
C GLY A 189 -9.32 8.75 -9.06
N LEU A 190 -8.42 8.55 -8.10
CA LEU A 190 -8.78 8.46 -6.67
C LEU A 190 -9.34 9.78 -6.14
N ILE A 191 -8.72 10.90 -6.51
CA ILE A 191 -9.17 12.24 -6.09
C ILE A 191 -10.54 12.55 -6.69
N ASP A 192 -10.74 12.26 -7.98
CA ASP A 192 -12.01 12.49 -8.66
C ASP A 192 -13.10 11.56 -8.14
N ALA A 193 -12.76 10.32 -7.77
CA ALA A 193 -13.68 9.44 -7.05
C ALA A 193 -14.10 10.03 -5.70
N ALA A 194 -13.14 10.55 -4.92
CA ALA A 194 -13.42 11.15 -3.62
C ALA A 194 -14.25 12.44 -3.72
N LEU A 195 -14.15 13.16 -4.84
CA LEU A 195 -14.97 14.35 -5.15
C LEU A 195 -16.34 14.02 -5.78
N GLY A 196 -16.65 12.74 -5.99
CA GLY A 196 -17.90 12.28 -6.61
C GLY A 196 -17.97 12.47 -8.12
N ARG A 197 -16.83 12.71 -8.79
CA ARG A 197 -16.70 12.88 -10.25
C ARG A 197 -16.58 11.52 -10.92
N LYS A 198 -17.69 10.79 -10.91
CA LYS A 198 -17.75 9.36 -11.23
C LYS A 198 -17.19 9.03 -12.62
N GLU A 199 -17.62 9.76 -13.64
CA GLU A 199 -17.24 9.47 -15.02
C GLU A 199 -15.76 9.76 -15.26
N GLU A 200 -15.23 10.86 -14.72
CA GLU A 200 -13.79 11.19 -14.74
C GLU A 200 -12.98 10.09 -14.07
N ALA A 201 -13.33 9.77 -12.82
CA ALA A 201 -12.60 8.82 -12.00
C ALA A 201 -12.50 7.43 -12.66
N LEU A 202 -13.60 6.94 -13.24
CA LEU A 202 -13.61 5.65 -13.93
C LEU A 202 -12.82 5.67 -15.23
N ARG A 203 -12.81 6.80 -15.97
CA ARG A 203 -11.97 6.94 -17.18
C ARG A 203 -10.49 6.95 -16.82
N GLU A 204 -10.12 7.70 -15.80
CA GLU A 204 -8.73 7.83 -15.33
C GLU A 204 -8.20 6.50 -14.78
N GLY A 205 -8.98 5.79 -13.96
CA GLY A 205 -8.60 4.47 -13.47
C GLY A 205 -8.38 3.44 -14.59
N ARG A 206 -9.27 3.41 -15.60
CA ARG A 206 -9.06 2.56 -16.80
C ARG A 206 -7.82 2.96 -17.58
N ARG A 207 -7.62 4.26 -17.78
CA ARG A 207 -6.44 4.78 -18.49
C ARG A 207 -5.13 4.45 -17.77
N ALA A 208 -5.12 4.46 -16.45
CA ALA A 208 -3.95 4.07 -15.66
C ALA A 208 -3.58 2.59 -15.90
N ILE A 209 -4.56 1.68 -15.93
CA ILE A 209 -4.36 0.27 -16.26
C ILE A 209 -3.84 0.10 -17.70
N GLU A 210 -4.37 0.85 -18.66
CA GLU A 210 -3.90 0.80 -20.06
C GLU A 210 -2.43 1.25 -20.22
N LEU A 211 -2.04 2.30 -19.50
CA LEU A 211 -0.68 2.87 -19.56
C LEU A 211 0.37 2.00 -18.86
N LEU A 212 -0.07 1.30 -17.81
CA LEU A 212 0.77 0.42 -17.00
C LEU A 212 0.07 -0.92 -16.75
N PRO A 213 0.01 -1.80 -17.76
CA PRO A 213 -0.54 -3.14 -17.60
C PRO A 213 0.43 -4.06 -16.87
N VAL A 214 -0.10 -5.14 -16.28
CA VAL A 214 0.67 -6.11 -15.47
C VAL A 214 1.74 -6.84 -16.28
N GLU A 215 1.54 -6.99 -17.59
CA GLU A 215 2.52 -7.59 -18.50
C GLU A 215 3.75 -6.69 -18.71
N LYS A 216 3.59 -5.37 -18.53
CA LYS A 216 4.68 -4.40 -18.64
C LYS A 216 5.45 -4.27 -17.33
N ASP A 217 4.73 -4.20 -16.22
CA ASP A 217 5.28 -4.19 -14.87
C ASP A 217 4.30 -4.89 -13.93
N SER A 218 4.63 -6.12 -13.55
CA SER A 218 3.72 -6.95 -12.75
C SER A 218 3.39 -6.37 -11.39
N ILE A 219 4.32 -5.61 -10.77
CA ILE A 219 4.12 -5.02 -9.45
C ILE A 219 3.27 -3.75 -9.59
N ASN A 220 3.74 -2.80 -10.40
CA ASN A 220 3.06 -1.52 -10.50
C ASN A 220 1.75 -1.61 -11.29
N GLY A 221 1.66 -2.52 -12.27
CA GLY A 221 0.42 -2.80 -12.98
C GLY A 221 -0.64 -3.45 -12.09
N ALA A 222 -0.22 -4.30 -11.13
CA ALA A 222 -1.12 -4.83 -10.11
C ALA A 222 -1.72 -3.69 -9.28
N HIS A 223 -0.89 -2.73 -8.83
CA HIS A 223 -1.36 -1.55 -8.11
C HIS A 223 -2.42 -0.74 -8.90
N MET A 224 -2.30 -0.62 -10.23
CA MET A 224 -3.33 0.07 -11.02
C MET A 224 -4.71 -0.60 -10.91
N ILE A 225 -4.74 -1.94 -10.88
CA ILE A 225 -5.97 -2.72 -10.69
C ILE A 225 -6.51 -2.53 -9.26
N GLU A 226 -5.63 -2.55 -8.25
CA GLU A 226 -5.99 -2.32 -6.84
C GLU A 226 -6.67 -0.96 -6.64
N TYR A 227 -6.01 0.12 -7.08
CA TYR A 227 -6.54 1.47 -6.94
C TYR A 227 -7.79 1.67 -7.80
N PHE A 228 -7.90 1.02 -8.96
CA PHE A 228 -9.14 1.07 -9.73
C PHE A 228 -10.31 0.41 -8.99
N ALA A 229 -10.06 -0.64 -8.19
CA ALA A 229 -11.07 -1.19 -7.30
C ALA A 229 -11.52 -0.19 -6.23
N ILE A 230 -10.57 0.56 -5.64
CA ILE A 230 -10.86 1.64 -4.67
C ILE A 230 -11.71 2.73 -5.34
N ILE A 231 -11.30 3.20 -6.52
CA ILE A 231 -12.03 4.19 -7.34
C ILE A 231 -13.47 3.73 -7.56
N ALA A 232 -13.66 2.52 -8.09
CA ALA A 232 -14.97 1.95 -8.36
C ALA A 232 -15.83 1.86 -7.08
N GLY A 233 -15.24 1.44 -5.97
CA GLY A 233 -15.92 1.36 -4.67
C GLY A 233 -16.40 2.73 -4.18
N TRP A 234 -15.57 3.76 -4.30
CA TRP A 234 -15.89 5.12 -3.85
C TRP A 234 -16.98 5.79 -4.68
N VAL A 235 -17.07 5.48 -5.99
CA VAL A 235 -18.13 6.00 -6.87
C VAL A 235 -19.39 5.11 -6.89
N GLY A 236 -19.45 4.10 -6.01
CA GLY A 236 -20.62 3.24 -5.81
C GLY A 236 -20.75 2.06 -6.77
N GLU A 237 -19.76 1.82 -7.65
CA GLU A 237 -19.71 0.69 -8.58
C GLU A 237 -19.20 -0.59 -7.88
N LYS A 238 -19.98 -1.10 -6.91
CA LYS A 238 -19.56 -2.20 -6.03
C LYS A 238 -19.24 -3.51 -6.77
N ASP A 239 -20.01 -3.84 -7.80
CA ASP A 239 -19.79 -5.02 -8.63
C ASP A 239 -18.44 -4.92 -9.36
N LEU A 240 -18.17 -3.78 -9.99
CA LEU A 240 -16.90 -3.51 -10.68
C LEU A 240 -15.72 -3.52 -9.69
N ALA A 241 -15.89 -2.90 -8.53
CA ALA A 241 -14.87 -2.90 -7.48
C ALA A 241 -14.50 -4.33 -7.06
N CYS A 242 -15.49 -5.19 -6.82
CA CYS A 242 -15.25 -6.59 -6.45
C CYS A 242 -14.68 -7.42 -7.60
N GLU A 243 -15.05 -7.14 -8.85
CA GLU A 243 -14.42 -7.78 -10.01
C GLU A 243 -12.93 -7.45 -10.08
N GLN A 244 -12.56 -6.18 -9.90
CA GLN A 244 -11.15 -5.78 -9.88
C GLN A 244 -10.40 -6.38 -8.69
N LEU A 245 -11.00 -6.43 -7.49
CA LEU A 245 -10.43 -7.11 -6.33
C LEU A 245 -10.21 -8.62 -6.59
N ALA A 246 -11.16 -9.30 -7.22
CA ALA A 246 -11.03 -10.72 -7.55
C ALA A 246 -9.93 -10.97 -8.59
N ARG A 247 -9.79 -10.09 -9.59
CA ARG A 247 -8.65 -10.13 -10.53
C ARG A 247 -7.33 -9.92 -9.80
N ALA A 248 -7.33 -8.96 -8.87
CA ALA A 248 -6.18 -8.61 -8.09
C ALA A 248 -5.74 -9.75 -7.15
N GLU A 249 -6.68 -10.46 -6.53
CA GLU A 249 -6.39 -11.63 -5.69
C GLU A 249 -5.54 -12.69 -6.43
N GLN A 250 -5.69 -12.82 -7.75
CA GLN A 250 -5.07 -13.87 -8.55
C GLN A 250 -3.64 -13.59 -9.01
N LEU A 251 -3.16 -12.35 -9.07
CA LEU A 251 -1.75 -12.12 -9.46
C LEU A 251 -0.86 -12.10 -8.20
N PRO A 252 0.44 -12.39 -8.34
CA PRO A 252 1.40 -12.10 -7.29
C PRO A 252 1.84 -10.63 -7.39
N GLY A 253 2.23 -9.98 -6.28
CA GLY A 253 2.64 -8.56 -6.28
C GLY A 253 1.72 -7.58 -5.54
N TYR A 254 0.66 -8.05 -4.89
CA TYR A 254 -0.33 -7.22 -4.19
C TYR A 254 0.09 -6.96 -2.76
N GLY A 255 1.08 -6.08 -2.58
CA GLY A 255 1.46 -5.61 -1.25
C GLY A 255 0.34 -4.87 -0.51
N THR A 256 -0.73 -4.42 -1.18
CA THR A 256 -1.79 -3.60 -0.56
C THR A 256 -3.16 -4.27 -0.45
N ILE A 257 -3.45 -5.36 -1.19
CA ILE A 257 -4.63 -6.21 -0.95
C ILE A 257 -4.23 -7.39 -0.07
N THR A 258 -4.14 -7.13 1.22
CA THR A 258 -3.95 -8.13 2.27
C THR A 258 -5.24 -8.27 3.09
N TYR A 259 -5.36 -9.35 3.85
CA TYR A 259 -6.49 -9.55 4.77
C TYR A 259 -6.64 -8.35 5.72
N GLY A 260 -5.53 -7.91 6.30
CA GLY A 260 -5.46 -6.73 7.16
C GLY A 260 -5.97 -5.47 6.49
N GLN A 261 -5.45 -5.17 5.31
CA GLN A 261 -5.78 -3.94 4.58
C GLN A 261 -7.27 -3.90 4.22
N LEU A 262 -7.82 -4.98 3.66
CA LEU A 262 -9.24 -5.04 3.32
C LEU A 262 -10.14 -4.94 4.55
N LYS A 263 -9.74 -5.54 5.67
CA LYS A 263 -10.53 -5.56 6.90
C LYS A 263 -10.50 -4.23 7.63
N LEU A 264 -9.36 -3.55 7.70
CA LEU A 264 -9.16 -2.41 8.60
C LEU A 264 -9.26 -1.05 7.90
N MET A 265 -8.73 -0.93 6.68
CA MET A 265 -8.50 0.40 6.11
C MET A 265 -9.79 1.10 5.64
N PRO A 266 -9.88 2.43 5.80
CA PRO A 266 -11.04 3.23 5.41
C PRO A 266 -11.29 3.26 3.90
N TYR A 267 -10.32 2.90 3.05
CA TYR A 267 -10.51 2.80 1.60
C TYR A 267 -11.68 1.88 1.24
N TRP A 268 -11.91 0.83 2.04
CA TRP A 268 -12.85 -0.24 1.74
C TRP A 268 -14.20 -0.10 2.45
N ASP A 269 -14.39 0.94 3.26
CA ASP A 269 -15.64 1.19 3.99
C ASP A 269 -16.90 1.11 3.09
N PRO A 270 -16.92 1.66 1.87
CA PRO A 270 -18.09 1.58 0.98
C PRO A 270 -18.48 0.15 0.56
N LEU A 271 -17.56 -0.81 0.63
CA LEU A 271 -17.77 -2.20 0.23
C LEU A 271 -18.12 -3.12 1.41
N ARG A 272 -17.93 -2.67 2.66
CA ARG A 272 -18.26 -3.48 3.85
C ARG A 272 -19.74 -3.87 3.88
N GLY A 273 -20.01 -5.12 4.21
CA GLY A 273 -21.35 -5.73 4.18
C GLY A 273 -21.83 -6.13 2.79
N TYR A 274 -21.07 -5.88 1.72
CA TYR A 274 -21.40 -6.35 0.39
C TYR A 274 -20.95 -7.81 0.21
N PRO A 275 -21.85 -8.77 -0.14
CA PRO A 275 -21.53 -10.19 -0.07
C PRO A 275 -20.29 -10.64 -0.86
N LYS A 276 -20.07 -10.11 -2.06
CA LYS A 276 -18.88 -10.45 -2.87
C LYS A 276 -17.59 -9.95 -2.21
N PHE A 277 -17.63 -8.78 -1.59
CA PHE A 277 -16.48 -8.23 -0.86
C PHE A 277 -16.15 -9.09 0.36
N GLU A 278 -17.14 -9.44 1.17
CA GLU A 278 -16.93 -10.29 2.35
C GLU A 278 -16.37 -11.68 1.99
N GLN A 279 -16.75 -12.24 0.84
CA GLN A 279 -16.17 -13.47 0.33
C GLN A 279 -14.67 -13.34 0.01
N ILE A 280 -14.24 -12.24 -0.60
CA ILE A 280 -12.84 -11.94 -0.90
C ILE A 280 -12.05 -11.71 0.40
N VAL A 281 -12.63 -11.00 1.38
CA VAL A 281 -11.98 -10.83 2.69
C VAL A 281 -11.80 -12.18 3.39
N ALA A 282 -12.82 -13.04 3.33
CA ALA A 282 -12.76 -14.38 3.93
C ALA A 282 -11.75 -15.31 3.23
N SER A 283 -11.57 -15.21 1.90
CA SER A 283 -10.60 -16.04 1.17
C SER A 283 -9.15 -15.71 1.53
N LEU A 284 -8.88 -14.47 1.95
CA LEU A 284 -7.56 -13.99 2.36
C LEU A 284 -7.26 -14.18 3.85
N ALA A 285 -8.26 -14.54 4.66
CA ALA A 285 -8.06 -14.72 6.10
C ALA A 285 -6.97 -15.78 6.42
N PRO A 286 -6.18 -15.59 7.49
CA PRO A 286 -5.25 -16.62 7.97
C PRO A 286 -5.97 -17.95 8.13
N LYS A 287 -5.41 -19.01 7.56
CA LYS A 287 -5.87 -20.37 7.80
C LYS A 287 -5.33 -20.82 9.16
N GLU A 288 -6.18 -21.44 9.97
CA GLU A 288 -5.80 -22.12 11.22
C GLU A 288 -4.87 -23.30 10.96
#